data_AF-A0A292SA50-F1
#
_entry.id   AF-A0A292SA50-F1
#
_cell.length_a   1.000
_cell.length_b   1.000
_cell.length_c   1.000
_cell.angle_alpha   90.00
_cell.angle_beta   90.00
_cell.angle_gamma   90.00
#
_symmetry.space_group_name_H-M   'P 1'
#
loop_
_entity.id
_entity.type
_entity.pdbx_description
1 polymer ?
#
loop_
_entity_poly.entity_id
_entity_poly.type
_entity_poly.pdbx_seq_one_letter_code
_entity_poly.pdbx_strand_id
1 'polypeptide(L)'
;MKKSLTKLKTKMSTSACITVLGTDGIYRSVYNHSDGYPDWLFNQLRTYFNSQELADWIVNHGDVSFLNQPVGLAIWDKNYDSPYKGEETDDKNASRFYCNRPGEEWNNIKAHEHASMEDVYMKYLGEYFDDYHYFWDGSKWRIVKVNHVDPLKVIYNEKEN
;
A
#
# COMPACT_ATOMS: atom_id res chain seq x y z
N MET A 1 14.21 -30.39 -32.69
CA MET A 1 14.52 -29.00 -32.27
C MET A 1 13.83 -28.73 -30.94
N LYS A 2 14.58 -28.38 -29.90
CA LYS A 2 14.04 -28.08 -28.57
C LYS A 2 13.30 -26.74 -28.65
N LYS A 3 11.98 -26.73 -28.38
CA LYS A 3 11.24 -25.48 -28.16
C LYS A 3 11.81 -24.83 -26.90
N SER A 4 12.38 -23.64 -27.07
CA SER A 4 12.80 -22.79 -25.96
C SER A 4 11.58 -22.52 -25.08
N LEU A 5 11.63 -23.01 -23.84
CA LEU A 5 10.74 -22.57 -22.77
C LEU A 5 11.10 -21.10 -22.50
N THR A 6 10.38 -20.18 -23.13
CA THR A 6 10.30 -18.80 -22.65
C THR A 6 9.89 -18.87 -21.19
N LYS A 7 10.85 -18.62 -20.30
CA LYS A 7 10.66 -18.47 -18.87
C LYS A 7 9.48 -17.51 -18.69
N LEU A 8 8.33 -18.02 -18.24
CA LEU A 8 7.23 -17.19 -17.77
C LEU A 8 7.86 -16.19 -16.80
N LYS A 9 7.81 -14.90 -17.16
CA LYS A 9 8.26 -13.81 -16.32
C LYS A 9 7.39 -13.90 -15.07
N THR A 10 7.92 -14.50 -14.01
CA THR A 10 7.24 -14.63 -12.73
C THR A 10 6.93 -13.20 -12.28
N LYS A 11 5.67 -12.79 -12.36
CA LYS A 11 5.18 -11.55 -11.75
C LYS A 11 5.29 -11.79 -10.24
N MET A 12 6.47 -11.53 -9.66
CA MET A 12 6.82 -11.93 -8.28
C MET A 12 6.38 -10.93 -7.22
N SER A 13 5.69 -9.87 -7.59
CA SER A 13 5.06 -8.98 -6.63
C SER A 13 3.71 -8.55 -7.17
N THR A 14 2.66 -8.87 -6.42
CA THR A 14 1.34 -8.27 -6.61
C THR A 14 1.38 -6.95 -5.88
N SER A 15 1.32 -5.83 -6.61
CA SER A 15 1.28 -4.52 -5.98
C SER A 15 -0.14 -4.13 -5.59
N ALA A 16 -0.26 -3.16 -4.71
CA ALA A 16 -1.53 -2.61 -4.29
C ALA A 16 -1.41 -1.13 -3.93
N CYS A 17 -2.53 -0.42 -4.00
CA CYS A 17 -2.68 0.90 -3.40
C CYS A 17 -3.33 0.76 -2.03
N ILE A 18 -2.85 1.51 -1.04
CA ILE A 18 -3.48 1.64 0.28
C ILE A 18 -3.86 3.10 0.48
N THR A 19 -5.15 3.37 0.63
CA THR A 19 -5.68 4.72 0.88
C THR A 19 -6.33 4.79 2.25
N VAL A 20 -6.07 5.87 2.97
CA VAL A 20 -6.64 6.14 4.29
C VAL A 20 -7.39 7.46 4.24
N LEU A 21 -8.66 7.45 4.67
CA LEU A 21 -9.36 8.67 5.02
C LEU A 21 -8.86 9.14 6.40
N GLY A 22 -8.11 10.23 6.41
CA GLY A 22 -7.64 10.87 7.64
C GLY A 22 -8.81 11.52 8.40
N THR A 23 -8.61 11.73 9.71
CA THR A 23 -9.59 12.46 10.55
C THR A 23 -9.76 13.92 10.15
N ASP A 24 -8.82 14.47 9.39
CA ASP A 24 -8.85 15.78 8.76
C ASP A 24 -9.67 15.83 7.45
N GLY A 25 -10.23 14.70 7.03
CA GLY A 25 -11.00 14.56 5.79
C GLY A 25 -10.13 14.47 4.54
N ILE A 26 -8.80 14.40 4.68
CA ILE A 26 -7.86 14.26 3.56
C ILE A 26 -7.62 12.77 3.31
N TYR A 27 -7.66 12.37 2.04
CA TYR A 27 -7.33 11.01 1.63
C TYR A 27 -5.83 10.93 1.37
N ARG A 28 -5.18 9.93 1.97
CA ARG A 28 -3.73 9.70 1.81
C ARG A 28 -3.50 8.33 1.20
N SER A 29 -2.77 8.28 0.09
CA SER A 29 -2.53 7.04 -0.65
C SER A 29 -1.04 6.73 -0.73
N VAL A 30 -0.68 5.48 -0.47
CA VAL A 30 0.68 4.93 -0.65
C VAL A 30 0.66 3.69 -1.52
N TYR A 31 1.76 3.46 -2.21
CA TYR A 31 2.02 2.24 -2.96
C TYR A 31 2.48 1.11 -2.03
N ASN A 32 2.05 -0.12 -2.31
CA ASN A 32 2.58 -1.34 -1.70
C ASN A 32 3.15 -2.25 -2.78
N HIS A 33 4.43 -2.58 -2.69
CA HIS A 33 5.14 -3.33 -3.72
C HIS A 33 4.78 -4.81 -3.74
N SER A 34 4.84 -5.48 -2.60
CA SER A 34 4.78 -6.96 -2.51
C SER A 34 3.56 -7.47 -1.76
N ASP A 35 3.09 -8.66 -2.13
CA ASP A 35 2.01 -9.39 -1.46
C ASP A 35 0.70 -8.61 -1.28
N GLY A 36 0.38 -7.76 -2.25
CA GLY A 36 -0.83 -6.94 -2.28
C GLY A 36 -2.13 -7.71 -2.51
N TYR A 37 -2.11 -9.04 -2.59
CA TYR A 37 -3.32 -9.83 -2.75
C TYR A 37 -4.17 -9.89 -1.46
N PRO A 38 -5.50 -10.03 -1.54
CA PRO A 38 -6.37 -9.95 -0.38
C PRO A 38 -6.05 -10.97 0.72
N ASP A 39 -5.61 -12.17 0.36
CA ASP A 39 -5.33 -13.22 1.36
C ASP A 39 -4.11 -12.89 2.23
N TRP A 40 -3.27 -11.92 1.83
CA TRP A 40 -2.20 -11.40 2.66
C TRP A 40 -2.47 -9.97 3.10
N LEU A 41 -2.41 -8.99 2.19
CA LEU A 41 -2.43 -7.58 2.58
C LEU A 41 -3.71 -7.19 3.32
N PHE A 42 -4.89 -7.61 2.85
CA PHE A 42 -6.14 -7.33 3.57
C PHE A 42 -6.17 -7.99 4.95
N ASN A 43 -5.59 -9.19 5.08
CA ASN A 43 -5.46 -9.87 6.37
C ASN A 43 -4.51 -9.13 7.31
N GLN A 44 -3.40 -8.58 6.83
CA GLN A 44 -2.51 -7.75 7.64
C GLN A 44 -3.23 -6.48 8.10
N LEU A 45 -3.88 -5.78 7.17
CA LEU A 45 -4.64 -4.55 7.44
C LEU A 45 -5.72 -4.75 8.52
N ARG A 46 -6.56 -5.78 8.40
CA ARG A 46 -7.63 -6.04 9.38
C ARG A 46 -7.12 -6.58 10.72
N THR A 47 -5.95 -7.20 10.76
CA THR A 47 -5.42 -7.85 11.97
C THR A 47 -4.58 -6.89 12.78
N TYR A 48 -3.71 -6.13 12.11
CA TYR A 48 -2.68 -5.32 12.76
C TYR A 48 -2.81 -3.82 12.53
N PHE A 49 -3.63 -3.38 11.56
CA PHE A 49 -3.83 -1.96 11.27
C PHE A 49 -5.31 -1.55 11.34
N ASN A 50 -6.00 -2.03 12.37
CA ASN A 50 -7.46 -2.00 12.48
C ASN A 50 -8.01 -0.82 13.30
N SER A 51 -7.25 0.26 13.40
CA SER A 51 -7.65 1.51 14.01
C SER A 51 -7.21 2.68 13.13
N GLN A 52 -7.82 3.84 13.32
CA GLN A 52 -7.43 5.06 12.61
C GLN A 52 -5.94 5.38 12.81
N GLU A 53 -5.45 5.29 14.06
CA GLU A 53 -4.04 5.53 14.39
C GLU A 53 -3.10 4.62 13.61
N LEU A 54 -3.44 3.33 13.49
CA LEU A 54 -2.61 2.36 12.78
C LEU A 54 -2.77 2.45 11.26
N ALA A 55 -3.93 2.87 10.75
CA ALA A 55 -4.10 3.17 9.33
C ALA A 55 -3.28 4.41 8.94
N ASP A 56 -3.41 5.50 9.72
CA ASP A 56 -2.63 6.73 9.55
C ASP A 56 -1.13 6.46 9.70
N TRP A 57 -0.75 5.53 10.58
CA TRP A 57 0.62 5.06 10.70
C TRP A 57 1.14 4.65 9.32
N ILE A 58 0.48 3.75 8.57
CA ILE A 58 0.98 3.29 7.26
C ILE A 58 1.30 4.46 6.34
N VAL A 59 0.36 5.38 6.12
CA VAL A 59 0.51 6.47 5.14
C VAL A 59 1.53 7.52 5.59
N ASN A 60 1.73 7.69 6.89
CA ASN A 60 2.76 8.58 7.44
C ASN A 60 4.19 8.05 7.22
N HIS A 61 4.34 6.77 6.86
CA HIS A 61 5.64 6.16 6.55
C HIS A 61 5.95 6.11 5.05
N GLY A 62 4.99 6.50 4.20
CA GLY A 62 5.15 6.48 2.75
C GLY A 62 4.99 5.09 2.14
N ASP A 63 5.60 4.90 0.97
CA ASP A 63 5.45 3.69 0.17
C ASP A 63 6.05 2.46 0.86
N VAL A 64 5.31 1.38 0.73
CA VAL A 64 5.51 0.12 1.41
C VAL A 64 6.19 -0.87 0.46
N SER A 65 7.33 -1.41 0.87
CA SER A 65 7.94 -2.55 0.16
C SER A 65 7.19 -3.85 0.49
N PHE A 66 6.87 -4.04 1.78
CA PHE A 66 6.12 -5.18 2.29
C PHE A 66 5.44 -4.84 3.62
N LEU A 67 4.11 -4.98 3.68
CA LEU A 67 3.34 -4.73 4.90
C LEU A 67 3.19 -6.01 5.74
N ASN A 68 3.46 -5.90 7.04
CA ASN A 68 3.29 -6.99 8.01
C ASN A 68 2.82 -6.44 9.36
N GLN A 69 3.63 -6.47 10.43
CA GLN A 69 3.21 -5.96 11.74
C GLN A 69 3.79 -4.58 12.04
N PRO A 70 3.13 -3.75 12.88
CA PRO A 70 3.62 -2.46 13.37
C PRO A 70 4.56 -2.63 14.58
N VAL A 71 5.49 -3.59 14.54
CA VAL A 71 6.42 -3.90 15.65
C VAL A 71 7.75 -3.15 15.53
N GLY A 72 7.70 -1.93 14.96
CA GLY A 72 8.85 -1.16 14.51
C GLY A 72 9.08 -1.28 13.01
N LEU A 73 10.14 -0.64 12.50
CA LEU A 73 10.49 -0.69 11.08
C LEU A 73 11.77 -1.48 10.84
N ALA A 74 11.67 -2.51 9.99
CA ALA A 74 12.85 -3.16 9.47
C ALA A 74 13.42 -2.31 8.32
N ILE A 75 14.59 -1.70 8.54
CA ILE A 75 15.32 -1.04 7.46
C ILE A 75 15.89 -2.10 6.53
N TRP A 76 15.40 -2.12 5.29
CA TRP A 76 15.86 -3.09 4.29
C TRP A 76 17.32 -2.85 3.90
N ASP A 77 17.77 -1.60 3.92
CA ASP A 77 19.13 -1.22 3.52
C ASP A 77 19.68 -0.14 4.45
N LYS A 78 20.55 -0.57 5.38
CA LYS A 78 21.16 0.28 6.41
C LYS A 78 22.15 1.32 5.83
N ASN A 79 22.41 1.29 4.52
CA ASN A 79 23.26 2.27 3.85
C ASN A 79 22.52 3.55 3.45
N TYR A 80 21.19 3.58 3.56
CA TYR A 80 20.38 4.74 3.19
C TYR A 80 19.55 5.22 4.37
N ASP A 81 19.46 6.53 4.51
CA ASP A 81 18.62 7.15 5.53
C ASP A 81 17.16 6.78 5.30
N SER A 82 16.48 6.39 6.37
CA SER A 82 15.03 6.33 6.34
C SER A 82 14.46 7.74 6.47
N PRO A 83 13.48 8.14 5.66
CA PRO A 83 12.73 9.38 5.93
C PRO A 83 11.93 9.29 7.24
N TYR A 84 11.73 8.07 7.76
CA TYR A 84 11.17 7.81 9.07
C TYR A 84 12.12 8.14 10.23
N LYS A 85 11.54 8.51 11.38
CA LYS A 85 12.25 8.94 12.61
C LYS A 85 11.94 8.12 13.86
N GLY A 86 11.32 6.94 13.77
CA GLY A 86 11.06 6.09 14.93
C GLY A 86 12.01 4.90 15.05
N GLU A 87 11.66 3.97 15.95
CA GLU A 87 12.57 2.89 16.36
C GLU A 87 12.74 1.82 15.27
N GLU A 88 13.99 1.61 14.87
CA GLU A 88 14.40 0.52 14.00
C GLU A 88 14.32 -0.82 14.74
N THR A 89 14.00 -1.89 14.00
CA THR A 89 13.95 -3.24 14.56
C THR A 89 14.53 -4.26 13.58
N ASP A 90 15.16 -5.30 14.11
CA ASP A 90 15.57 -6.48 13.34
C ASP A 90 14.49 -7.59 13.38
N ASP A 91 13.28 -7.31 13.91
CA ASP A 91 12.16 -8.27 13.87
C ASP A 91 11.77 -8.57 12.42
N LYS A 92 11.85 -9.85 12.05
CA LYS A 92 11.47 -10.35 10.73
C LYS A 92 9.99 -10.10 10.38
N ASN A 93 9.14 -9.87 11.38
CA ASN A 93 7.72 -9.59 11.22
C ASN A 93 7.43 -8.09 11.03
N ALA A 94 8.43 -7.22 11.17
CA ALA A 94 8.25 -5.79 10.97
C ALA A 94 7.91 -5.46 9.51
N SER A 95 7.06 -4.45 9.35
CA SER A 95 6.78 -3.85 8.05
C SER A 95 8.04 -3.17 7.48
N ARG A 96 8.13 -3.13 6.15
CA ARG A 96 9.27 -2.57 5.42
C ARG A 96 8.76 -1.51 4.45
N PHE A 97 9.28 -0.31 4.59
CA PHE A 97 8.97 0.85 3.75
C PHE A 97 10.18 1.16 2.88
N TYR A 98 9.95 1.90 1.78
CA TYR A 98 11.07 2.42 1.01
C TYR A 98 11.86 3.46 1.83
N CYS A 99 13.16 3.50 1.58
CA CYS A 99 14.12 4.40 2.24
C CYS A 99 14.86 5.19 1.17
N ASN A 100 15.54 6.30 1.52
CA ASN A 100 16.08 7.30 0.58
C ASN A 100 17.23 6.78 -0.32
N ARG A 101 16.98 5.72 -1.10
CA ARG A 101 17.79 5.28 -2.22
C ARG A 101 17.60 6.25 -3.39
N PRO A 102 18.51 6.26 -4.37
CA PRO A 102 18.32 7.06 -5.58
C PRO A 102 16.97 6.72 -6.26
N GLY A 103 16.07 7.70 -6.36
CA GLY A 103 14.71 7.53 -6.88
C GLY A 103 13.63 7.18 -5.83
N GLU A 104 14.01 6.89 -4.59
CA GLU A 104 13.11 6.60 -3.45
C GLU A 104 13.19 7.72 -2.37
N GLU A 105 13.53 8.95 -2.78
CA GLU A 105 13.57 10.10 -1.87
C GLU A 105 12.18 10.40 -1.29
N TRP A 106 12.09 10.94 -0.07
CA TRP A 106 10.81 11.20 0.61
C TRP A 106 9.73 11.87 -0.26
N ASN A 107 10.09 12.85 -1.09
CA ASN A 107 9.12 13.51 -1.95
C ASN A 107 8.50 12.60 -3.03
N ASN A 108 9.17 11.50 -3.36
CA ASN A 108 8.73 10.50 -4.33
C ASN A 108 7.93 9.37 -3.66
N ILE A 109 8.20 9.07 -2.39
CA ILE A 109 7.59 7.93 -1.68
C ILE A 109 6.60 8.32 -0.57
N LYS A 110 6.47 9.61 -0.23
CA LYS A 110 5.47 10.04 0.75
C LYS A 110 4.05 9.82 0.23
N ALA A 111 3.10 9.69 1.14
CA ALA A 111 1.69 9.59 0.76
C ALA A 111 1.26 10.75 -0.14
N HIS A 112 0.53 10.39 -1.19
CA HIS A 112 -0.17 11.35 -2.03
C HIS A 112 -1.44 11.79 -1.33
N GLU A 113 -1.63 13.11 -1.20
CA GLU A 113 -2.83 13.68 -0.63
C GLU A 113 -3.86 13.97 -1.71
N HIS A 114 -5.12 13.73 -1.38
CA HIS A 114 -6.25 13.90 -2.28
C HIS A 114 -7.43 14.53 -1.51
N ALA A 115 -8.16 15.43 -2.17
CA ALA A 115 -9.32 16.09 -1.56
C ALA A 115 -10.56 15.19 -1.57
N SER A 116 -10.61 14.20 -2.46
CA SER A 116 -11.75 13.29 -2.60
C SER A 116 -11.32 11.90 -3.03
N MET A 117 -12.19 10.92 -2.82
CA MET A 117 -12.02 9.57 -3.36
C MET A 117 -12.02 9.56 -4.90
N GLU A 118 -12.66 10.54 -5.53
CA GLU A 118 -12.62 10.70 -6.98
C GLU A 118 -11.24 11.13 -7.47
N ASP A 119 -10.55 12.01 -6.73
CA ASP A 119 -9.17 12.38 -7.04
C ASP A 119 -8.19 11.21 -6.83
N VAL A 120 -8.42 10.39 -5.80
CA VAL A 120 -7.67 9.12 -5.62
C VAL A 120 -7.86 8.28 -6.87
N TYR A 121 -9.10 8.06 -7.25
CA TYR A 121 -9.46 7.23 -8.37
C TYR A 121 -8.86 7.70 -9.70
N MET A 122 -8.99 8.99 -10.03
CA MET A 122 -8.49 9.55 -11.28
C MET A 122 -6.96 9.43 -11.40
N LYS A 123 -6.24 9.51 -10.27
CA LYS A 123 -4.78 9.27 -10.25
C LYS A 123 -4.46 7.80 -10.57
N TYR A 124 -5.11 6.85 -9.89
CA TYR A 124 -4.74 5.43 -9.98
C TYR A 124 -5.39 4.68 -11.16
N LEU A 125 -6.40 5.27 -11.82
CA LEU A 125 -6.92 4.78 -13.09
C LEU A 125 -5.95 4.90 -14.26
N GLY A 126 -5.22 6.00 -14.29
CA GLY A 126 -4.53 6.47 -15.49
C GLY A 126 -3.09 6.00 -15.58
N GLU A 127 -2.44 5.74 -14.44
CA GLU A 127 -0.98 5.67 -14.39
C GLU A 127 -0.42 4.40 -13.76
N TYR A 128 -1.15 3.67 -12.89
CA TYR A 128 -0.54 2.59 -12.12
C TYR A 128 -1.42 1.35 -12.00
N PHE A 129 -0.88 0.24 -12.53
CA PHE A 129 -1.34 -1.13 -12.39
C PHE A 129 -1.15 -1.61 -10.95
N ASP A 130 -1.92 -1.08 -10.00
CA ASP A 130 -2.09 -1.76 -8.73
C ASP A 130 -3.16 -2.82 -8.88
N ASP A 131 -2.77 -4.07 -8.63
CA ASP A 131 -3.65 -5.23 -8.81
C ASP A 131 -4.84 -5.18 -7.82
N TYR A 132 -4.70 -4.43 -6.72
CA TYR A 132 -5.72 -4.21 -5.69
C TYR A 132 -5.66 -2.81 -5.09
N HIS A 133 -6.79 -2.29 -4.63
CA HIS A 133 -6.88 -1.04 -3.87
C HIS A 133 -7.60 -1.31 -2.55
N TYR A 134 -6.96 -0.91 -1.45
CA TYR A 134 -7.49 -1.03 -0.09
C TYR A 134 -7.79 0.35 0.46
N PHE A 135 -8.97 0.50 1.06
CA PHE A 135 -9.43 1.78 1.59
C PHE A 135 -9.86 1.66 3.04
N TRP A 136 -9.28 2.50 3.91
CA TRP A 136 -9.76 2.73 5.26
C TRP A 136 -10.77 3.87 5.27
N ASP A 137 -11.99 3.58 5.66
CA ASP A 137 -13.13 4.51 5.64
C ASP A 137 -13.30 5.36 6.92
N GLY A 138 -12.35 5.27 7.85
CA GLY A 138 -12.46 5.82 9.21
C GLY A 138 -12.82 4.77 10.28
N SER A 139 -13.22 3.57 9.87
CA SER A 139 -13.68 2.51 10.78
C SER A 139 -13.23 1.09 10.39
N LYS A 140 -13.11 0.81 9.10
CA LYS A 140 -12.75 -0.51 8.58
C LYS A 140 -12.08 -0.43 7.22
N TRP A 141 -11.34 -1.48 6.90
CA TRP A 141 -10.75 -1.70 5.58
C TRP A 141 -11.77 -2.28 4.61
N ARG A 142 -11.73 -1.80 3.37
CA ARG A 142 -12.53 -2.30 2.25
C ARG A 142 -11.65 -2.55 1.04
N ILE A 143 -11.99 -3.54 0.24
CA ILE A 143 -11.37 -3.72 -1.06
C ILE A 143 -12.17 -2.89 -2.06
N VAL A 144 -11.49 -1.96 -2.70
CA VAL A 144 -12.05 -1.08 -3.71
C VAL A 144 -11.89 -1.73 -5.08
N LYS A 145 -13.02 -1.90 -5.76
CA LYS A 145 -13.06 -2.28 -7.16
C LYS A 145 -13.64 -1.14 -7.98
N VAL A 146 -12.95 -0.85 -9.06
CA VAL A 146 -13.38 0.11 -10.06
C VAL A 146 -14.37 -0.54 -11.00
N ASN A 147 -15.50 0.10 -11.23
CA ASN A 147 -16.36 -0.30 -12.33
C ASN A 147 -15.76 0.22 -13.65
N HIS A 148 -15.26 -0.68 -14.49
CA HIS A 148 -14.66 -0.31 -15.78
C HIS A 148 -15.66 0.26 -16.80
N VAL A 149 -16.96 0.09 -16.58
CA VAL A 149 -18.03 0.65 -17.44
C VAL A 149 -18.42 2.05 -17.00
N ASP A 150 -18.42 2.29 -15.70
CA ASP A 150 -18.66 3.61 -15.10
C ASP A 150 -17.56 3.87 -14.07
N PRO A 151 -16.43 4.42 -14.55
CA PRO A 151 -15.29 4.77 -13.73
C PRO A 151 -15.61 5.43 -12.40
N LEU A 152 -16.56 6.35 -12.39
CA LEU A 152 -16.95 7.14 -11.22
C LEU A 152 -17.68 6.31 -10.16
N LYS A 153 -18.12 5.09 -10.52
CA LYS A 153 -18.78 4.17 -9.60
C LYS A 153 -17.78 3.24 -8.93
N VAL A 154 -17.46 3.58 -7.69
CA VAL A 154 -16.63 2.75 -6.79
C VAL A 154 -17.47 1.68 -6.11
N ILE A 155 -17.02 0.42 -6.19
CA ILE A 155 -17.65 -0.71 -5.50
C ILE A 155 -16.74 -1.15 -4.36
N TYR A 156 -17.31 -1.24 -3.16
CA TYR A 156 -16.61 -1.76 -2.00
C TYR A 156 -17.03 -3.21 -1.76
N ASN A 157 -16.05 -4.10 -1.71
CA ASN A 157 -16.28 -5.48 -1.29
C ASN A 157 -15.70 -5.66 0.12
N GLU A 158 -16.55 -6.07 1.04
CA GLU A 158 -16.09 -6.80 2.22
C GLU A 158 -15.87 -8.23 1.77
N LYS A 159 -14.66 -8.78 1.98
CA LYS A 159 -14.54 -10.23 2.04
C LYS A 159 -15.24 -10.66 3.32
N GLU A 160 -16.55 -10.87 3.25
CA GLU A 160 -17.28 -11.61 4.28
C GLU A 160 -16.68 -13.03 4.30
N ASN A 161 -16.06 -13.40 5.42
CA ASN A 161 -15.75 -14.79 5.75
C ASN A 161 -16.91 -15.34 6.59
#